data_AF-A0A395R7G5-F1
#
_entry.id   AF-A0A395R7G5-F1
#
_cell.length_a   1.000
_cell.length_b   1.000
_cell.length_c   1.000
_cell.angle_alpha   90.00
_cell.angle_beta   90.00
_cell.angle_gamma   90.00
#
_symmetry.space_group_name_H-M   'P 1'
#
loop_
_entity.id
_entity.type
_entity.pdbx_description
1 polymer ?
#
loop_
_entity_poly.entity_id
_entity_poly.type
_entity_poly.pdbx_seq_one_letter_code
_entity_poly.pdbx_strand_id
1 'polypeptide(L)'
;MSVTHPIQIVDLFAGPGGLGEGFSAHRFTSSSFDTFEIKVSAEMEASARSTLRLRAFYRLLRRKMPERLDEYYKVCSQGGAIDSLSPSVRDLWLHAGEEALQLELGKPEDNAKLDEVLRKNLDAKRPWVLIGGPPCQAYSLVGRARNRGVAGYQAENDHRHFLYREYLRIIQQNRPAVFVMENVKGILSSEVGGEKIFPKILQDLSDPDRALAEPTSGKRYKIFSLVSDDVYESEASPNSVKPANYVIRSEEYGVPQARHRVILLGVREDFAPAAGAYKLHPVPGPGVEQIIDGLPKLRSGLTKEPDSPEAWEIAVRDNLGSLARECIQVNCDKPGRRALASKLKTDLGSFSVEGLTRGGLRVNKSRWADGRTGTHLDSWLLDDQLPLWLNHEARSHMKADLRRYAFAAAFAEVYERSPKGHQDFDLPSLEPDHKNWKSGKFSDRFRVQRRGSPSTTITSHIAKDGHYFIHYDVEQCRSLTVREAARLQTFPDNYFFLGNRTQQFHQVGNAVPPYLACQIADVVANIINKVAPVS
;
A
#
# COMPACT_ATOMS: atom_id res chain seq x y z
N MET A 1 -24.40 19.09 -7.39
CA MET A 1 -24.09 19.82 -6.14
C MET A 1 -22.72 20.45 -6.32
N SER A 2 -22.64 21.78 -6.43
CA SER A 2 -21.36 22.48 -6.68
C SER A 2 -20.76 22.87 -5.33
N VAL A 3 -19.69 22.18 -4.91
CA VAL A 3 -18.83 22.75 -3.87
C VAL A 3 -18.06 23.87 -4.57
N THR A 4 -18.29 25.12 -4.17
CA THR A 4 -17.62 26.28 -4.79
C THR A 4 -16.09 26.22 -4.64
N HIS A 5 -15.60 25.44 -3.67
CA HIS A 5 -14.18 25.23 -3.38
C HIS A 5 -13.91 23.81 -2.83
N PRO A 6 -12.85 23.10 -3.27
CA PRO A 6 -12.53 21.74 -2.79
C PRO A 6 -12.31 21.66 -1.27
N ILE A 7 -12.73 20.57 -0.64
CA ILE A 7 -12.53 20.30 0.80
C ILE A 7 -11.02 20.15 1.09
N GLN A 8 -10.54 20.84 2.12
CA GLN A 8 -9.11 20.89 2.45
C GLN A 8 -8.66 19.61 3.16
N ILE A 9 -7.49 19.08 2.82
CA ILE A 9 -6.90 17.88 3.44
C ILE A 9 -5.52 18.19 4.02
N VAL A 10 -5.27 17.64 5.21
CA VAL A 10 -3.94 17.45 5.78
C VAL A 10 -3.66 15.96 5.86
N ASP A 11 -2.59 15.49 5.23
CA ASP A 11 -2.13 14.10 5.24
C ASP A 11 -0.87 13.98 6.11
N LEU A 12 -1.00 13.37 7.29
CA LEU A 12 0.12 13.12 8.20
C LEU A 12 0.58 11.67 8.10
N PHE A 13 1.89 11.44 8.24
CA PHE A 13 2.48 10.11 8.02
C PHE A 13 2.15 9.61 6.61
N ALA A 14 2.25 10.50 5.63
CA ALA A 14 1.65 10.32 4.31
C ALA A 14 2.24 9.12 3.54
N GLY A 15 3.46 8.68 3.89
CA GLY A 15 4.18 7.64 3.15
C GLY A 15 4.34 8.05 1.70
N PRO A 16 4.06 7.18 0.72
CA PRO A 16 4.03 7.59 -0.68
C PRO A 16 2.73 8.31 -1.09
N GLY A 17 1.76 8.50 -0.20
CA GLY A 17 0.50 9.20 -0.48
C GLY A 17 -0.68 8.31 -0.85
N GLY A 18 -0.77 7.07 -0.34
CA GLY A 18 -1.86 6.16 -0.71
C GLY A 18 -3.26 6.67 -0.33
N LEU A 19 -3.42 7.18 0.90
CA LEU A 19 -4.66 7.82 1.35
C LEU A 19 -4.91 9.12 0.57
N GLY A 20 -3.94 10.03 0.54
CA GLY A 20 -4.04 11.30 -0.18
C GLY A 20 -4.37 11.15 -1.67
N GLU A 21 -3.81 10.15 -2.36
CA GLU A 21 -4.12 9.86 -3.75
C GLU A 21 -5.60 9.49 -3.93
N GLY A 22 -6.13 8.59 -3.11
CA GLY A 22 -7.55 8.23 -3.16
C GLY A 22 -8.48 9.43 -2.96
N PHE A 23 -8.21 10.24 -1.94
CA PHE A 23 -9.00 11.44 -1.68
C PHE A 23 -8.90 12.49 -2.79
N SER A 24 -7.68 12.77 -3.26
CA SER A 24 -7.46 13.78 -4.32
C SER A 24 -7.93 13.34 -5.71
N ALA A 25 -8.17 12.04 -5.92
CA ALA A 25 -8.78 11.49 -7.13
C ALA A 25 -10.32 11.51 -7.11
N HIS A 26 -10.96 11.61 -5.94
CA HIS A 26 -12.41 11.59 -5.81
C HIS A 26 -13.08 12.79 -6.51
N ARG A 27 -14.13 12.53 -7.30
CA ARG A 27 -14.95 13.52 -8.00
C ARG A 27 -16.42 13.19 -7.81
N PHE A 28 -17.27 14.19 -7.60
CA PHE A 28 -18.71 13.98 -7.72
C PHE A 28 -19.08 13.80 -9.19
N THR A 29 -19.94 12.83 -9.49
CA THR A 29 -20.48 12.57 -10.83
C THR A 29 -21.13 13.80 -11.48
N SER A 30 -21.57 14.77 -10.65
CA SER A 30 -22.21 16.01 -11.08
C SER A 30 -21.28 17.24 -11.21
N SER A 31 -19.96 17.10 -11.00
CA SER A 31 -19.03 18.25 -11.02
C SER A 31 -17.74 17.99 -11.80
N SER A 32 -17.31 18.97 -12.58
CA SER A 32 -16.00 19.00 -13.24
C SER A 32 -14.83 19.34 -12.31
N PHE A 33 -15.09 19.55 -11.02
CA PHE A 33 -14.10 20.03 -10.04
C PHE A 33 -13.67 18.93 -9.06
N ASP A 34 -12.44 19.08 -8.56
CA ASP A 34 -11.88 18.22 -7.53
C ASP A 34 -12.68 18.34 -6.23
N THR A 35 -13.13 17.23 -5.65
CA THR A 35 -13.86 17.26 -4.37
C THR A 35 -12.95 17.67 -3.23
N PHE A 36 -11.68 17.24 -3.28
CA PHE A 36 -10.70 17.48 -2.23
C PHE A 36 -9.42 18.11 -2.78
N GLU A 37 -8.78 18.91 -1.94
CA GLU A 37 -7.46 19.51 -2.19
C GLU A 37 -6.55 19.26 -0.99
N ILE A 38 -5.40 18.66 -1.24
CA ILE A 38 -4.37 18.47 -0.23
C ILE A 38 -3.62 19.79 -0.03
N LYS A 39 -3.59 20.26 1.22
CA LYS A 39 -2.87 21.46 1.63
C LYS A 39 -1.49 21.14 2.19
N VAL A 40 -1.37 19.98 2.84
CA VAL A 40 -0.13 19.50 3.45
C VAL A 40 -0.06 17.98 3.35
N SER A 41 1.12 17.46 2.98
CA SER A 41 1.53 16.07 3.16
C SER A 41 2.83 16.03 3.94
N ALA A 42 2.81 15.51 5.16
CA ALA A 42 3.99 15.40 6.03
C ALA A 42 4.54 13.96 6.02
N GLU A 43 5.80 13.81 5.64
CA GLU A 43 6.50 12.52 5.56
C GLU A 43 7.98 12.68 5.93
N MET A 44 8.51 11.83 6.81
CA MET A 44 9.91 11.93 7.25
C MET A 44 10.91 11.38 6.22
N GLU A 45 10.52 10.33 5.49
CA GLU A 45 11.39 9.63 4.55
C GLU A 45 11.55 10.42 3.26
N ALA A 46 12.79 10.85 2.99
CA ALA A 46 13.12 11.68 1.83
C ALA A 46 12.65 11.07 0.49
N SER A 47 12.75 9.75 0.34
CA SER A 47 12.32 9.05 -0.88
C SER A 47 10.80 9.08 -1.08
N ALA A 48 10.04 8.84 -0.01
CA ALA A 48 8.58 8.91 -0.02
C ALA A 48 8.07 10.34 -0.23
N ARG A 49 8.70 11.32 0.45
CA ARG A 49 8.46 12.75 0.22
C ARG A 49 8.74 13.18 -1.22
N SER A 50 9.79 12.65 -1.84
CA SER A 50 10.10 12.95 -3.25
C SER A 50 9.01 12.42 -4.18
N THR A 51 8.53 11.19 -3.94
CA THR A 51 7.37 10.61 -4.64
C THR A 51 6.12 11.46 -4.45
N LEU A 52 5.82 11.89 -3.22
CA LEU A 52 4.69 12.78 -2.90
C LEU A 52 4.77 14.10 -3.66
N ARG A 53 5.92 14.76 -3.67
CA ARG A 53 6.14 16.02 -4.40
C ARG A 53 5.90 15.82 -5.89
N LEU A 54 6.45 14.75 -6.46
CA LEU A 54 6.24 14.43 -7.87
C LEU A 54 4.75 14.20 -8.19
N ARG A 55 4.01 13.53 -7.29
CA ARG A 55 2.57 13.35 -7.46
C ARG A 55 1.77 14.65 -7.28
N ALA A 56 2.15 15.50 -6.32
CA ALA A 56 1.54 16.81 -6.14
C ALA A 56 1.73 17.68 -7.40
N PHE A 57 2.91 17.61 -8.02
CA PHE A 57 3.18 18.29 -9.30
C PHE A 57 2.25 17.80 -10.41
N TYR A 58 2.04 16.49 -10.55
CA TYR A 58 1.05 15.93 -11.50
C TYR A 58 -0.35 16.48 -11.25
N ARG A 59 -0.81 16.51 -9.99
CA ARG A 59 -2.14 17.04 -9.63
C ARG A 59 -2.26 18.53 -9.97
N LEU A 60 -1.22 19.31 -9.70
CA LEU A 60 -1.19 20.74 -10.00
C LEU A 60 -1.20 21.00 -11.51
N LEU A 61 -0.45 20.24 -12.30
CA LEU A 61 -0.51 20.29 -13.77
C LEU A 61 -1.91 19.97 -14.26
N ARG A 62 -2.47 18.81 -13.88
CA ARG A 62 -3.82 18.39 -14.29
C ARG A 62 -4.88 19.45 -13.99
N ARG A 63 -4.75 20.17 -12.88
CA ARG A 63 -5.73 21.17 -12.44
C ARG A 63 -5.52 22.55 -13.07
N LYS A 64 -4.27 22.99 -13.23
CA LYS A 64 -3.94 24.38 -13.61
C LYS A 64 -3.43 24.53 -15.04
N MET A 65 -2.78 23.50 -15.59
CA MET A 65 -2.15 23.48 -16.91
C MET A 65 -2.25 22.07 -17.53
N PRO A 66 -3.47 21.53 -17.75
CA PRO A 66 -3.67 20.16 -18.25
C PRO A 66 -3.00 19.90 -19.61
N GLU A 67 -2.87 20.94 -20.44
CA GLU A 67 -2.16 20.90 -21.72
C GLU A 67 -0.64 20.67 -21.58
N ARG A 68 -0.11 20.75 -20.34
CA ARG A 68 1.31 20.56 -20.01
C ARG A 68 1.59 19.31 -19.17
N LEU A 69 0.67 18.33 -19.19
CA LEU A 69 0.88 17.04 -18.53
C LEU A 69 2.09 16.27 -19.10
N ASP A 70 2.51 16.57 -20.34
CA ASP A 70 3.73 16.03 -20.94
C ASP A 70 4.99 16.30 -20.11
N GLU A 71 5.06 17.42 -19.38
CA GLU A 71 6.17 17.74 -18.47
C GLU A 71 6.28 16.71 -17.34
N TYR A 72 5.15 16.21 -16.82
CA TYR A 72 5.16 15.16 -15.82
C TYR A 72 5.73 13.85 -16.40
N TYR A 73 5.27 13.47 -17.59
CA TYR A 73 5.73 12.25 -18.25
C TYR A 73 7.21 12.34 -18.63
N LYS A 74 7.70 13.52 -19.00
CA LYS A 74 9.12 13.82 -19.22
C LYS A 74 9.95 13.65 -17.95
N VAL A 75 9.48 14.16 -16.81
CA VAL A 75 10.17 13.95 -15.52
C VAL A 75 10.22 12.45 -15.19
N CYS A 76 9.13 11.72 -15.40
CA CYS A 76 9.09 10.27 -15.19
C CYS A 76 10.09 9.52 -16.11
N SER A 77 10.16 9.90 -17.38
CA SER A 77 11.07 9.30 -18.36
C SER A 77 12.55 9.59 -18.06
N GLN A 78 12.83 10.70 -17.38
CA GLN A 78 14.18 11.09 -16.94
C GLN A 78 14.50 10.65 -15.51
N GLY A 79 13.69 9.75 -14.93
CA GLY A 79 13.97 9.18 -13.61
C GLY A 79 13.78 10.15 -12.45
N GLY A 80 12.94 11.17 -12.61
CA GLY A 80 12.64 12.17 -11.59
C GLY A 80 13.56 13.40 -11.66
N ALA A 81 14.44 13.49 -12.65
CA ALA A 81 15.24 14.68 -12.89
C ALA A 81 14.34 15.87 -13.27
N ILE A 82 14.55 16.99 -12.59
CA ILE A 82 13.74 18.21 -12.74
C ILE A 82 14.46 19.32 -13.51
N ASP A 83 15.73 19.13 -13.84
CA ASP A 83 16.55 20.15 -14.51
C ASP A 83 16.00 20.51 -15.89
N SER A 84 15.29 19.56 -16.51
CA SER A 84 14.67 19.72 -17.83
C SER A 84 13.27 20.34 -17.79
N LEU A 85 12.74 20.69 -16.61
CA LEU A 85 11.44 21.32 -16.48
C LEU A 85 11.43 22.69 -17.16
N SER A 86 10.44 22.86 -18.03
CA SER A 86 10.18 24.14 -18.69
C SER A 86 9.97 25.27 -17.68
N PRO A 87 10.47 26.50 -17.93
CA PRO A 87 10.28 27.64 -17.02
C PRO A 87 8.81 27.88 -16.64
N SER A 88 7.89 27.66 -17.57
CA SER A 88 6.45 27.86 -17.39
C SER A 88 5.80 26.99 -16.31
N VAL A 89 6.40 25.85 -15.93
CA VAL A 89 5.83 24.92 -14.94
C VAL A 89 6.62 24.89 -13.62
N ARG A 90 7.71 25.67 -13.52
CA ARG A 90 8.58 25.67 -12.33
C ARG A 90 7.84 26.13 -11.07
N ASP A 91 6.95 27.10 -11.19
CA ASP A 91 6.15 27.58 -10.05
C ASP A 91 5.24 26.48 -9.50
N LEU A 92 4.69 25.63 -10.37
CA LEU A 92 3.89 24.47 -9.93
C LEU A 92 4.76 23.42 -9.23
N TRP A 93 6.01 23.23 -9.65
CA TRP A 93 6.96 22.35 -8.97
C TRP A 93 7.40 22.88 -7.59
N LEU A 94 7.55 24.21 -7.46
CA LEU A 94 7.79 24.87 -6.18
C LEU A 94 6.59 24.69 -5.24
N HIS A 95 5.38 24.96 -5.72
CA HIS A 95 4.13 24.75 -4.99
C HIS A 95 3.97 23.28 -4.54
N ALA A 96 4.28 22.31 -5.41
CA ALA A 96 4.28 20.90 -5.04
C ALA A 96 5.22 20.59 -3.86
N GLY A 97 6.31 21.35 -3.72
CA GLY A 97 7.25 21.26 -2.60
C GLY A 97 6.76 21.90 -1.30
N GLU A 98 5.86 22.89 -1.39
CA GLU A 98 5.16 23.48 -0.24
C GLU A 98 4.08 22.55 0.31
N GLU A 99 3.45 21.75 -0.55
CA GLU A 99 2.52 20.69 -0.14
C GLU A 99 3.27 19.50 0.49
N ALA A 100 4.27 18.95 -0.19
CA ALA A 100 5.03 17.78 0.27
C ALA A 100 6.18 18.19 1.20
N LEU A 101 5.94 18.13 2.50
CA LEU A 101 6.89 18.52 3.54
C LEU A 101 7.67 17.31 4.05
N GLN A 102 9.00 17.45 4.14
CA GLN A 102 9.83 16.47 4.83
C GLN A 102 9.92 16.84 6.31
N LEU A 103 9.17 16.13 7.15
CA LEU A 103 9.05 16.41 8.59
C LEU A 103 9.05 15.10 9.37
N GLU A 104 9.80 15.05 10.48
CA GLU A 104 9.74 13.98 11.45
C GLU A 104 8.89 14.42 12.64
N LEU A 105 7.60 14.07 12.58
CA LEU A 105 6.63 14.40 13.63
C LEU A 105 7.11 13.90 14.99
N GLY A 106 6.78 14.64 16.05
CA GLY A 106 7.29 14.39 17.40
C GLY A 106 8.63 15.07 17.69
N LYS A 107 9.35 15.60 16.68
CA LYS A 107 10.43 16.56 16.91
C LYS A 107 9.87 17.98 17.10
N PRO A 108 10.26 18.71 18.17
CA PRO A 108 9.70 20.03 18.45
C PRO A 108 9.81 21.04 17.29
N GLU A 109 10.95 21.07 16.59
CA GLU A 109 11.20 21.98 15.46
C GLU A 109 10.29 21.67 14.27
N ASP A 110 10.14 20.39 13.91
CA ASP A 110 9.29 19.95 12.81
C ASP A 110 7.80 20.12 13.14
N ASN A 111 7.43 19.91 14.41
CA ASN A 111 6.07 20.19 14.90
C ASN A 111 5.73 21.68 14.80
N ALA A 112 6.63 22.57 15.24
CA ALA A 112 6.43 24.01 15.15
C ALA A 112 6.30 24.48 13.69
N LYS A 113 7.12 23.90 12.80
CA LYS A 113 7.04 24.14 11.36
C LYS A 113 5.72 23.64 10.76
N LEU A 114 5.23 22.46 11.16
CA LEU A 114 3.92 21.98 10.75
C LEU A 114 2.82 22.96 11.17
N ASP A 115 2.83 23.39 12.44
CA ASP A 115 1.83 24.31 12.97
C ASP A 115 1.81 25.65 12.21
N GLU A 116 2.98 26.18 11.87
CA GLU A 116 3.10 27.39 11.05
C GLU A 116 2.47 27.20 9.67
N VAL A 117 2.78 26.08 9.00
CA VAL A 117 2.23 25.78 7.67
C VAL A 117 0.73 25.56 7.73
N LEU A 118 0.21 24.86 8.73
CA LEU A 118 -1.23 24.64 8.91
C LEU A 118 -1.96 25.98 9.07
N ARG A 119 -1.46 26.88 9.92
CA ARG A 119 -2.02 28.23 10.12
C ARG A 119 -2.00 29.06 8.84
N LYS A 120 -0.99 28.89 7.99
CA LYS A 120 -0.84 29.63 6.72
C LYS A 120 -1.75 29.06 5.62
N ASN A 121 -1.84 27.74 5.49
CA ASN A 121 -2.40 27.07 4.32
C ASN A 121 -3.86 26.62 4.49
N LEU A 122 -4.33 26.44 5.74
CA LEU A 122 -5.72 26.09 6.01
C LEU A 122 -6.58 27.34 6.19
N ASP A 123 -7.70 27.39 5.47
CA ASP A 123 -8.79 28.29 5.80
C ASP A 123 -9.62 27.68 6.94
N ALA A 124 -9.40 28.18 8.16
CA ALA A 124 -10.07 27.73 9.38
C ALA A 124 -11.59 27.96 9.38
N LYS A 125 -12.12 28.82 8.48
CA LYS A 125 -13.57 29.04 8.35
C LYS A 125 -14.27 27.93 7.57
N ARG A 126 -13.50 27.08 6.89
CA ARG A 126 -14.00 26.01 6.03
C ARG A 126 -13.75 24.64 6.68
N PRO A 127 -14.64 23.66 6.46
CA PRO A 127 -14.39 22.31 6.92
C PRO A 127 -13.14 21.75 6.24
N TRP A 128 -12.35 21.00 7.01
CA TRP A 128 -11.14 20.33 6.54
C TRP A 128 -11.04 18.93 7.16
N VAL A 129 -10.27 18.08 6.51
CA VAL A 129 -10.12 16.66 6.84
C VAL A 129 -8.68 16.35 7.20
N LEU A 130 -8.48 15.63 8.30
CA LEU A 130 -7.20 15.05 8.67
C LEU A 130 -7.16 13.58 8.25
N ILE A 131 -6.17 13.18 7.46
CA ILE A 131 -5.94 11.76 7.15
C ILE A 131 -4.55 11.36 7.63
N GLY A 132 -4.36 10.10 8.01
CA GLY A 132 -3.04 9.60 8.36
C GLY A 132 -3.04 8.25 9.05
N GLY A 133 -1.89 7.59 9.02
CA GLY A 133 -1.66 6.30 9.67
C GLY A 133 -0.51 6.37 10.67
N PRO A 134 -0.70 6.95 11.87
CA PRO A 134 0.36 7.03 12.86
C PRO A 134 0.88 5.62 13.21
N PRO A 135 2.21 5.41 13.26
CA PRO A 135 2.78 4.09 13.44
C PRO A 135 2.44 3.52 14.83
N CYS A 136 1.74 2.40 14.86
CA CYS A 136 1.27 1.75 16.08
C CYS A 136 2.34 0.90 16.81
N GLN A 137 3.59 0.89 16.36
CA GLN A 137 4.64 0.04 16.94
C GLN A 137 4.93 0.35 18.42
N ALA A 138 4.64 1.57 18.87
CA ALA A 138 4.73 1.99 20.28
C ALA A 138 3.84 1.16 21.23
N TYR A 139 2.73 0.64 20.72
CA TYR A 139 1.71 -0.07 21.48
C TYR A 139 1.92 -1.59 21.49
N SER A 140 2.80 -2.12 20.64
CA SER A 140 2.97 -3.57 20.46
C SER A 140 4.10 -4.17 21.32
N LEU A 141 3.79 -5.21 22.10
CA LEU A 141 4.79 -6.09 22.76
C LEU A 141 5.73 -6.77 21.73
N VAL A 142 5.30 -6.93 20.48
CA VAL A 142 6.01 -7.71 19.46
C VAL A 142 7.31 -7.03 18.99
N GLY A 143 7.37 -5.69 19.02
CA GLY A 143 8.63 -4.95 18.82
C GLY A 143 9.64 -5.14 19.96
N ARG A 144 9.16 -5.41 21.18
CA ARG A 144 9.99 -5.56 22.40
C ARG A 144 10.72 -6.91 22.45
N ALA A 145 10.21 -7.94 21.76
CA ALA A 145 10.86 -9.25 21.70
C ALA A 145 12.16 -9.26 20.87
N ARG A 146 12.28 -8.37 19.87
CA ARG A 146 13.51 -8.23 19.06
C ARG A 146 14.60 -7.40 19.76
N ASN A 147 14.21 -6.47 20.64
CA ASN A 147 15.14 -5.54 21.30
C ASN A 147 15.51 -5.94 22.74
N ARG A 148 15.00 -7.08 23.23
CA ARG A 148 15.30 -7.63 24.57
C ARG A 148 16.77 -8.00 24.80
N GLY A 149 17.60 -7.96 23.76
CA GLY A 149 19.06 -8.19 23.83
C GLY A 149 19.90 -6.92 23.97
N VAL A 150 19.29 -5.72 23.99
CA VAL A 150 20.02 -4.45 24.14
C VAL A 150 19.98 -4.04 25.61
N ALA A 151 21.13 -4.05 26.28
CA ALA A 151 21.25 -3.60 27.67
C ALA A 151 20.89 -2.09 27.76
N GLY A 152 19.94 -1.73 28.63
CA GLY A 152 19.53 -0.33 28.87
C GLY A 152 18.23 0.14 28.20
N TYR A 153 17.44 -0.75 27.57
CA TYR A 153 16.16 -0.37 26.95
C TYR A 153 15.08 0.02 27.99
N GLN A 154 14.69 1.30 28.02
CA GLN A 154 13.53 1.81 28.79
C GLN A 154 12.33 2.01 27.86
N ALA A 155 11.20 1.37 28.19
CA ALA A 155 9.98 1.42 27.38
C ALA A 155 9.33 2.81 27.29
N GLU A 156 9.63 3.67 28.26
CA GLU A 156 9.07 5.02 28.43
C GLU A 156 9.71 6.06 27.48
N ASN A 157 10.85 5.70 26.86
CA ASN A 157 11.59 6.53 25.90
C ASN A 157 11.33 6.14 24.43
N ASP A 158 10.29 5.35 24.13
CA ASP A 158 9.97 4.98 22.74
C ASP A 158 9.43 6.20 21.98
N HIS A 159 10.28 6.78 21.11
CA HIS A 159 9.99 7.92 20.24
C HIS A 159 8.69 7.78 19.43
N ARG A 160 8.16 6.56 19.26
CA ARG A 160 6.93 6.27 18.50
C ARG A 160 5.65 6.52 19.30
N HIS A 161 5.67 6.51 20.63
CA HIS A 161 4.51 6.90 21.45
C HIS A 161 4.17 8.39 21.23
N PHE A 162 5.20 9.20 21.02
CA PHE A 162 5.08 10.62 20.70
C PHE A 162 4.34 10.87 19.38
N LEU A 163 4.41 9.95 18.41
CA LEU A 163 3.77 10.12 17.09
C LEU A 163 2.25 10.04 17.15
N TYR A 164 1.69 9.12 17.95
CA TYR A 164 0.25 9.07 18.18
C TYR A 164 -0.23 10.29 18.97
N ARG A 165 0.51 10.66 20.02
CA ARG A 165 0.20 11.86 20.81
C ARG A 165 0.23 13.13 19.95
N GLU A 166 1.13 13.19 19.00
CA GLU A 166 1.23 14.27 18.01
C GLU A 166 0.01 14.31 17.09
N TYR A 167 -0.44 13.15 16.58
CA TYR A 167 -1.68 13.07 15.80
C TYR A 167 -2.89 13.59 16.61
N LEU A 168 -3.00 13.19 17.89
CA LEU A 168 -4.02 13.71 18.81
C LEU A 168 -3.90 15.22 19.04
N ARG A 169 -2.67 15.75 19.20
CA ARG A 169 -2.42 17.19 19.36
C ARG A 169 -2.95 17.98 18.17
N ILE A 170 -2.70 17.52 16.96
CA ILE A 170 -3.22 18.18 15.75
C ILE A 170 -4.76 18.18 15.73
N ILE A 171 -5.41 17.07 16.10
CA ILE A 171 -6.88 17.01 16.23
C ILE A 171 -7.38 17.99 17.30
N GLN A 172 -6.74 18.00 18.47
CA GLN A 172 -7.11 18.80 19.62
C GLN A 172 -7.00 20.31 19.34
N GLN A 173 -5.91 20.74 18.71
CA GLN A 173 -5.64 22.15 18.44
C GLN A 173 -6.41 22.69 17.24
N ASN A 174 -6.53 21.91 16.16
CA ASN A 174 -7.04 22.42 14.87
C ASN A 174 -8.48 21.97 14.56
N ARG A 175 -9.04 21.04 15.34
CA ARG A 175 -10.43 20.55 15.26
C ARG A 175 -10.93 20.28 13.84
N PRO A 176 -10.34 19.32 13.09
CA PRO A 176 -10.86 18.94 11.78
C PRO A 176 -12.36 18.59 11.83
N ALA A 177 -13.07 18.80 10.72
CA ALA A 177 -14.46 18.38 10.63
C ALA A 177 -14.57 16.84 10.68
N VAL A 178 -13.63 16.18 10.01
CA VAL A 178 -13.50 14.72 9.95
C VAL A 178 -12.03 14.35 10.03
N PHE A 179 -11.71 13.25 10.74
CA PHE A 179 -10.43 12.59 10.59
C PHE A 179 -10.57 11.13 10.20
N VAL A 180 -9.61 10.62 9.44
CA VAL A 180 -9.48 9.21 9.07
C VAL A 180 -8.12 8.71 9.57
N MET A 181 -8.16 7.87 10.59
CA MET A 181 -6.98 7.22 11.13
C MET A 181 -6.90 5.77 10.62
N GLU A 182 -5.83 5.45 9.90
CA GLU A 182 -5.55 4.08 9.47
C GLU A 182 -4.62 3.36 10.44
N ASN A 183 -4.83 2.05 10.59
CA ASN A 183 -3.86 1.18 11.25
C ASN A 183 -3.92 -0.29 10.83
N VAL A 184 -2.90 -1.06 11.25
CA VAL A 184 -2.84 -2.50 11.05
C VAL A 184 -3.78 -3.26 11.99
N LYS A 185 -4.34 -4.38 11.55
CA LYS A 185 -5.23 -5.25 12.34
C LYS A 185 -4.66 -5.68 13.70
N GLY A 186 -3.33 -5.75 13.83
CA GLY A 186 -2.65 -6.08 15.09
C GLY A 186 -2.93 -5.12 16.25
N ILE A 187 -3.42 -3.91 15.98
CA ILE A 187 -3.82 -2.94 17.02
C ILE A 187 -4.95 -3.48 17.92
N LEU A 188 -5.84 -4.32 17.37
CA LEU A 188 -7.01 -4.83 18.09
C LEU A 188 -6.66 -5.82 19.21
N SER A 189 -5.48 -6.44 19.11
CA SER A 189 -4.96 -7.39 20.10
C SER A 189 -3.74 -6.85 20.85
N SER A 190 -3.43 -5.56 20.72
CA SER A 190 -2.27 -4.96 21.38
C SER A 190 -2.59 -4.55 22.81
N GLU A 191 -1.66 -4.85 23.73
CA GLU A 191 -1.81 -4.61 25.17
C GLU A 191 -0.58 -3.88 25.77
N VAL A 192 -0.85 -2.94 26.67
CA VAL A 192 0.14 -2.20 27.47
C VAL A 192 -0.29 -2.28 28.93
N GLY A 193 0.59 -2.74 29.81
CA GLY A 193 0.26 -2.94 31.22
C GLY A 193 -0.82 -3.99 31.49
N GLY A 194 -1.11 -4.88 30.52
CA GLY A 194 -2.21 -5.85 30.62
C GLY A 194 -3.57 -5.31 30.18
N GLU A 195 -3.63 -4.05 29.75
CA GLU A 195 -4.87 -3.43 29.24
C GLU A 195 -4.87 -3.35 27.72
N LYS A 196 -6.04 -3.56 27.12
CA LYS A 196 -6.25 -3.42 25.67
C LYS A 196 -6.16 -1.96 25.26
N ILE A 197 -5.40 -1.70 24.20
CA ILE A 197 -5.12 -0.33 23.75
C ILE A 197 -6.22 0.22 22.85
N PHE A 198 -6.88 -0.64 22.07
CA PHE A 198 -7.90 -0.19 21.11
C PHE A 198 -9.04 0.61 21.76
N PRO A 199 -9.64 0.19 22.89
CA PRO A 199 -10.65 1.01 23.57
C PRO A 199 -10.09 2.35 24.09
N LYS A 200 -8.82 2.39 24.51
CA LYS A 200 -8.16 3.63 24.93
C LYS A 200 -8.00 4.60 23.77
N ILE A 201 -7.63 4.09 22.58
CA ILE A 201 -7.56 4.90 21.36
C ILE A 201 -8.92 5.50 21.01
N LEU A 202 -10.00 4.70 21.09
CA LEU A 202 -11.35 5.20 20.84
C LEU A 202 -11.72 6.33 21.82
N GLN A 203 -11.42 6.15 23.11
CA GLN A 203 -11.63 7.16 24.13
C GLN A 203 -10.84 8.44 23.82
N ASP A 204 -9.54 8.32 23.57
CA ASP A 204 -8.66 9.47 23.36
C ASP A 204 -9.04 10.27 22.10
N LEU A 205 -9.39 9.57 21.02
CA LEU A 205 -9.84 10.20 19.77
C LEU A 205 -11.23 10.85 19.89
N SER A 206 -12.11 10.28 20.73
CA SER A 206 -13.45 10.84 20.97
C SER A 206 -13.40 12.12 21.80
N ASP A 207 -12.47 12.23 22.76
CA ASP A 207 -12.25 13.42 23.60
C ASP A 207 -10.75 13.78 23.69
N PRO A 208 -10.21 14.47 22.66
CA PRO A 208 -8.80 14.82 22.61
C PRO A 208 -8.35 15.78 23.72
N ASP A 209 -9.24 16.63 24.25
CA ASP A 209 -8.89 17.53 25.38
C ASP A 209 -8.60 16.71 26.63
N ARG A 210 -9.52 15.79 26.97
CA ARG A 210 -9.33 14.87 28.09
C ARG A 210 -8.08 14.01 27.91
N ALA A 211 -7.85 13.51 26.69
CA ALA A 211 -6.69 12.67 26.38
C ALA A 211 -5.35 13.37 26.64
N LEU A 212 -5.29 14.69 26.40
CA LEU A 212 -4.09 15.51 26.56
C LEU A 212 -4.06 16.29 27.89
N ALA A 213 -4.98 15.99 28.82
CA ALA A 213 -5.12 16.63 30.12
C ALA A 213 -5.36 18.16 30.06
N GLU A 214 -6.01 18.62 28.99
CA GLU A 214 -6.43 20.00 28.82
C GLU A 214 -7.89 20.19 29.27
N PRO A 215 -8.30 21.40 29.70
CA PRO A 215 -9.69 21.68 30.00
C PRO A 215 -10.60 21.43 28.78
N THR A 216 -11.64 20.61 28.95
CA THR A 216 -12.61 20.30 27.89
C THR A 216 -13.29 21.57 27.40
N SER A 217 -12.87 22.05 26.23
CA SER A 217 -13.33 23.32 25.65
C SER A 217 -13.64 23.20 24.16
N GLY A 218 -13.08 22.20 23.48
CA GLY A 218 -13.37 21.92 22.08
C GLY A 218 -14.51 20.91 21.90
N LYS A 219 -15.07 20.88 20.68
CA LYS A 219 -16.05 19.87 20.27
C LYS A 219 -15.44 18.48 20.28
N ARG A 220 -16.21 17.48 20.70
CA ARG A 220 -15.79 16.07 20.72
C ARG A 220 -16.02 15.41 19.36
N TYR A 221 -15.67 14.13 19.27
CA TYR A 221 -15.85 13.32 18.07
C TYR A 221 -16.62 12.03 18.38
N LYS A 222 -17.41 11.60 17.40
CA LYS A 222 -17.96 10.25 17.34
C LYS A 222 -17.13 9.42 16.37
N ILE A 223 -16.79 8.18 16.75
CA ILE A 223 -15.93 7.30 15.95
C ILE A 223 -16.78 6.23 15.27
N PHE A 224 -16.97 6.39 13.97
CA PHE A 224 -17.81 5.53 13.15
C PHE A 224 -17.03 4.36 12.56
N SER A 225 -17.66 3.19 12.54
CA SER A 225 -17.28 2.13 11.62
C SER A 225 -17.72 2.49 10.19
N LEU A 226 -16.91 2.09 9.21
CA LEU A 226 -17.24 2.18 7.77
C LEU A 226 -17.93 0.92 7.23
N VAL A 227 -18.05 -0.13 8.03
CA VAL A 227 -18.54 -1.46 7.61
C VAL A 227 -19.62 -2.04 8.52
N SER A 228 -19.96 -1.36 9.62
CA SER A 228 -21.10 -1.68 10.49
C SER A 228 -21.73 -0.40 11.03
N ASP A 229 -22.85 -0.54 11.75
CA ASP A 229 -23.54 0.57 12.42
C ASP A 229 -22.89 0.99 13.76
N ASP A 230 -21.71 0.44 14.10
CA ASP A 230 -21.02 0.77 15.35
C ASP A 230 -20.56 2.24 15.32
N VAL A 231 -20.87 2.93 16.42
CA VAL A 231 -20.42 4.30 16.71
C VAL A 231 -19.94 4.33 18.15
N TYR A 232 -18.71 4.79 18.36
CA TYR A 232 -18.16 5.02 19.70
C TYR A 232 -18.27 6.50 20.07
N GLU A 233 -18.71 6.77 21.29
CA GLU A 233 -18.88 8.10 21.87
C GLU A 233 -18.12 8.18 23.20
N SER A 234 -17.67 9.37 23.61
CA SER A 234 -16.73 9.55 24.73
C SER A 234 -17.24 9.06 26.09
N GLU A 235 -18.57 9.09 26.29
CA GLU A 235 -19.22 8.62 27.52
C GLU A 235 -19.62 7.13 27.45
N ALA A 236 -19.43 6.49 26.30
CA ALA A 236 -19.78 5.09 26.12
C ALA A 236 -18.79 4.18 26.83
N SER A 237 -19.30 3.02 27.30
CA SER A 237 -18.44 1.97 27.84
C SER A 237 -17.35 1.58 26.83
N PRO A 238 -16.10 1.32 27.26
CA PRO A 238 -15.02 0.88 26.37
C PRO A 238 -15.34 -0.36 25.51
N ASN A 239 -16.30 -1.19 25.96
CA ASN A 239 -16.75 -2.40 25.27
C ASN A 239 -18.08 -2.22 24.52
N SER A 240 -18.54 -0.98 24.33
CA SER A 240 -19.80 -0.67 23.63
C SER A 240 -19.78 -1.02 22.14
N VAL A 241 -18.59 -1.16 21.56
CA VAL A 241 -18.39 -1.48 20.14
C VAL A 241 -17.52 -2.71 19.96
N LYS A 242 -17.66 -3.39 18.81
CA LYS A 242 -16.86 -4.58 18.50
C LYS A 242 -15.61 -4.17 17.71
N PRO A 243 -14.37 -4.42 18.19
CA PRO A 243 -13.17 -4.03 17.45
C PRO A 243 -13.09 -4.59 16.01
N ALA A 244 -13.60 -5.80 15.79
CA ALA A 244 -13.66 -6.41 14.46
C ALA A 244 -14.51 -5.61 13.46
N ASN A 245 -15.49 -4.85 13.94
CA ASN A 245 -16.35 -4.02 13.11
C ASN A 245 -15.64 -2.78 12.56
N TYR A 246 -14.42 -2.48 12.99
CA TYR A 246 -13.59 -1.41 12.40
C TYR A 246 -12.58 -1.95 11.38
N VAL A 247 -12.60 -3.26 11.09
CA VAL A 247 -11.70 -3.89 10.11
C VAL A 247 -12.32 -3.85 8.73
N ILE A 248 -11.67 -3.16 7.81
CA ILE A 248 -11.95 -3.21 6.38
C ILE A 248 -11.09 -4.28 5.74
N ARG A 249 -11.74 -5.19 5.02
CA ARG A 249 -11.10 -6.21 4.18
C ARG A 249 -11.06 -5.72 2.74
N SER A 250 -9.94 -5.19 2.28
CA SER A 250 -9.87 -4.49 0.99
C SER A 250 -10.37 -5.33 -0.19
N GLU A 251 -10.21 -6.66 -0.14
CA GLU A 251 -10.70 -7.57 -1.18
C GLU A 251 -12.23 -7.59 -1.34
N GLU A 252 -12.97 -7.15 -0.32
CA GLU A 252 -14.42 -7.02 -0.35
C GLU A 252 -14.87 -5.65 -0.90
N TYR A 253 -13.93 -4.77 -1.27
CA TYR A 253 -14.19 -3.41 -1.76
C TYR A 253 -13.41 -3.09 -3.05
N GLY A 254 -13.33 -4.06 -3.95
CA GLY A 254 -12.83 -3.87 -5.31
C GLY A 254 -11.31 -3.86 -5.43
N VAL A 255 -10.56 -4.12 -4.35
CA VAL A 255 -9.09 -4.15 -4.36
C VAL A 255 -8.60 -5.59 -4.59
N PRO A 256 -7.64 -5.84 -5.50
CA PRO A 256 -7.10 -7.18 -5.80
C PRO A 256 -6.10 -7.71 -4.76
N GLN A 257 -6.33 -7.42 -3.49
CA GLN A 257 -5.45 -7.75 -2.38
C GLN A 257 -6.24 -8.03 -1.11
N ALA A 258 -5.96 -9.16 -0.49
CA ALA A 258 -6.40 -9.51 0.85
C ALA A 258 -5.60 -8.68 1.88
N ARG A 259 -5.97 -7.41 2.04
CA ARG A 259 -5.36 -6.44 2.96
C ARG A 259 -6.38 -6.02 3.98
N HIS A 260 -6.14 -6.37 5.24
CA HIS A 260 -7.06 -6.03 6.32
C HIS A 260 -6.50 -4.85 7.12
N ARG A 261 -7.30 -3.80 7.28
CA ARG A 261 -6.93 -2.56 7.97
C ARG A 261 -8.01 -2.11 8.92
N VAL A 262 -7.59 -1.55 10.04
CA VAL A 262 -8.48 -0.87 10.99
C VAL A 262 -8.56 0.57 10.53
N ILE A 263 -9.77 1.04 10.21
CA ILE A 263 -10.01 2.44 9.86
C ILE A 263 -10.98 3.03 10.88
N LEU A 264 -10.55 4.13 11.51
CA LEU A 264 -11.38 4.91 12.43
C LEU A 264 -11.79 6.21 11.74
N LEU A 265 -13.09 6.37 11.49
CA LEU A 265 -13.67 7.60 10.96
C LEU A 265 -14.17 8.45 12.13
N GLY A 266 -13.39 9.44 12.54
CA GLY A 266 -13.80 10.40 13.55
C GLY A 266 -14.54 11.56 12.92
N VAL A 267 -15.77 11.82 13.36
CA VAL A 267 -16.59 12.93 12.88
C VAL A 267 -16.91 13.84 14.05
N ARG A 268 -16.61 15.13 13.90
CA ARG A 268 -16.87 16.13 14.93
C ARG A 268 -18.37 16.20 15.22
N GLU A 269 -18.78 16.42 16.46
CA GLU A 269 -20.18 16.28 16.88
C GLU A 269 -21.20 17.08 16.05
N ASP A 270 -20.81 18.26 15.56
CA ASP A 270 -21.65 19.10 14.70
C ASP A 270 -21.87 18.50 13.30
N PHE A 271 -20.97 17.62 12.84
CA PHE A 271 -21.10 16.87 11.58
C PHE A 271 -21.67 15.46 11.74
N ALA A 272 -21.66 14.92 12.96
CA ALA A 272 -22.00 13.53 13.25
C ALA A 272 -23.42 13.09 12.85
N PRO A 273 -24.48 13.93 12.92
CA PRO A 273 -25.83 13.52 12.50
C PRO A 273 -25.91 13.06 11.03
N ALA A 274 -25.02 13.53 10.17
CA ALA A 274 -24.97 13.12 8.77
C ALA A 274 -24.24 11.77 8.55
N ALA A 275 -23.43 11.31 9.50
CA ALA A 275 -22.46 10.23 9.28
C ALA A 275 -22.99 8.80 9.42
N GLY A 276 -24.00 8.58 10.28
CA GLY A 276 -24.52 7.23 10.52
C GLY A 276 -25.06 6.51 9.28
N ALA A 277 -25.48 7.26 8.26
CA ALA A 277 -26.08 6.74 7.04
C ALA A 277 -25.07 6.32 5.96
N TYR A 278 -23.79 6.65 6.11
CA TYR A 278 -22.79 6.42 5.06
C TYR A 278 -21.80 5.32 5.45
N LYS A 279 -21.74 4.28 4.63
CA LYS A 279 -20.88 3.11 4.78
C LYS A 279 -20.24 2.79 3.44
N LEU A 280 -19.19 1.99 3.46
CA LEU A 280 -18.65 1.44 2.22
C LEU A 280 -19.60 0.40 1.64
N HIS A 281 -19.62 0.31 0.31
CA HIS A 281 -20.44 -0.66 -0.42
C HIS A 281 -19.56 -1.82 -0.90
N PRO A 282 -19.81 -3.06 -0.42
CA PRO A 282 -19.01 -4.20 -0.82
C PRO A 282 -19.11 -4.50 -2.32
N VAL A 283 -17.96 -4.68 -2.96
CA VAL A 283 -17.81 -5.11 -4.36
C VAL A 283 -16.60 -6.05 -4.39
N PRO A 284 -16.69 -7.28 -4.92
CA PRO A 284 -15.55 -8.18 -4.96
C PRO A 284 -14.41 -7.60 -5.83
N GLY A 285 -13.18 -7.68 -5.33
CA GLY A 285 -11.99 -7.32 -6.10
C GLY A 285 -11.61 -8.35 -7.16
N PRO A 286 -10.91 -7.95 -8.23
CA PRO A 286 -10.42 -8.87 -9.25
C PRO A 286 -9.25 -9.73 -8.75
N GLY A 287 -8.98 -10.83 -9.44
CA GLY A 287 -7.85 -11.72 -9.14
C GLY A 287 -6.50 -11.12 -9.56
N VAL A 288 -5.40 -11.70 -9.05
CA VAL A 288 -4.02 -11.25 -9.38
C VAL A 288 -3.79 -11.21 -10.90
N GLU A 289 -4.21 -12.26 -11.62
CA GLU A 289 -3.99 -12.39 -13.06
C GLU A 289 -4.59 -11.25 -13.88
N GLN A 290 -5.83 -10.85 -13.58
CA GLN A 290 -6.54 -9.80 -14.31
C GLN A 290 -5.80 -8.47 -14.19
N ILE A 291 -5.07 -8.28 -13.09
CA ILE A 291 -4.40 -7.02 -12.77
C ILE A 291 -2.99 -6.93 -13.33
N ILE A 292 -2.27 -8.05 -13.42
CA ILE A 292 -0.86 -8.05 -13.80
C ILE A 292 -0.55 -8.69 -15.16
N ASP A 293 -1.43 -9.52 -15.74
CA ASP A 293 -1.18 -10.15 -17.05
C ASP A 293 -1.11 -9.15 -18.21
N GLY A 294 -1.70 -7.96 -18.07
CA GLY A 294 -1.58 -6.88 -19.05
C GLY A 294 -0.20 -6.19 -19.08
N LEU A 295 0.67 -6.46 -18.11
CA LEU A 295 2.04 -5.92 -18.08
C LEU A 295 2.98 -6.76 -18.95
N PRO A 296 4.09 -6.19 -19.46
CA PRO A 296 5.10 -6.96 -20.20
C PRO A 296 5.64 -8.12 -19.37
N LYS A 297 5.63 -9.34 -19.92
CA LYS A 297 6.26 -10.48 -19.25
C LYS A 297 7.77 -10.24 -19.07
N LEU A 298 8.29 -10.58 -17.89
CA LEU A 298 9.71 -10.42 -17.55
C LEU A 298 10.33 -11.74 -17.09
N ARG A 299 11.63 -11.90 -17.34
CA ARG A 299 12.47 -12.89 -16.67
C ARG A 299 13.16 -12.26 -15.45
N SER A 300 13.55 -13.09 -14.48
CA SER A 300 14.49 -12.64 -13.45
C SER A 300 15.91 -12.48 -14.01
N GLY A 301 16.80 -11.87 -13.22
CA GLY A 301 18.23 -12.00 -13.43
C GLY A 301 18.82 -13.22 -12.72
N LEU A 302 20.04 -13.61 -13.08
CA LEU A 302 20.88 -14.54 -12.33
C LEU A 302 21.80 -13.81 -11.34
N THR A 303 22.10 -14.48 -10.22
CA THR A 303 23.04 -14.02 -9.20
C THR A 303 24.14 -15.07 -9.04
N LYS A 304 25.38 -14.62 -8.79
CA LYS A 304 26.61 -15.46 -8.65
C LYS A 304 27.20 -15.99 -9.97
N GLU A 305 26.55 -15.71 -11.09
CA GLU A 305 27.03 -16.05 -12.43
C GLU A 305 26.64 -14.93 -13.41
N PRO A 306 27.32 -14.83 -14.57
CA PRO A 306 26.94 -13.88 -15.61
C PRO A 306 25.47 -14.04 -16.02
N ASP A 307 24.72 -12.94 -16.04
CA ASP A 307 23.32 -12.93 -16.46
C ASP A 307 23.22 -12.72 -17.97
N SER A 308 22.59 -13.67 -18.67
CA SER A 308 22.10 -13.50 -20.04
C SER A 308 20.74 -14.20 -20.18
N PRO A 309 19.90 -13.83 -21.16
CA PRO A 309 18.67 -14.55 -21.45
C PRO A 309 18.90 -16.07 -21.64
N GLU A 310 19.94 -16.45 -22.36
CA GLU A 310 20.29 -17.84 -22.68
C GLU A 310 20.76 -18.60 -21.44
N ALA A 311 21.64 -18.00 -20.63
CA ALA A 311 22.11 -18.59 -19.38
C ALA A 311 20.96 -18.79 -18.39
N TRP A 312 20.05 -17.81 -18.32
CA TRP A 312 18.85 -17.89 -17.49
C TRP A 312 17.88 -18.96 -17.98
N GLU A 313 17.65 -19.04 -19.30
CA GLU A 313 16.83 -20.09 -19.91
C GLU A 313 17.34 -21.48 -19.57
N ILE A 314 18.64 -21.73 -19.79
CA ILE A 314 19.28 -23.01 -19.47
C ILE A 314 19.04 -23.35 -17.99
N ALA A 315 19.29 -22.39 -17.09
CA ALA A 315 19.08 -22.60 -15.66
C ALA A 315 17.63 -22.96 -15.29
N VAL A 316 16.63 -22.33 -15.91
CA VAL A 316 15.21 -22.61 -15.63
C VAL A 316 14.79 -23.94 -16.25
N ARG A 317 15.17 -24.24 -17.50
CA ARG A 317 14.87 -25.51 -18.17
C ARG A 317 15.48 -26.71 -17.44
N ASP A 318 16.74 -26.60 -17.02
CA ASP A 318 17.41 -27.63 -16.23
C ASP A 318 16.67 -27.90 -14.91
N ASN A 319 16.22 -26.83 -14.26
CA ASN A 319 15.42 -26.94 -13.03
C ASN A 319 14.08 -27.64 -13.30
N LEU A 320 13.33 -27.24 -14.32
CA LEU A 320 12.05 -27.86 -14.67
C LEU A 320 12.20 -29.36 -14.98
N GLY A 321 13.16 -29.72 -15.83
CA GLY A 321 13.39 -31.11 -16.22
C GLY A 321 13.85 -31.99 -15.06
N SER A 322 14.73 -31.49 -14.22
CA SER A 322 15.19 -32.24 -13.04
C SER A 322 14.11 -32.35 -11.96
N LEU A 323 13.31 -31.29 -11.71
CA LEU A 323 12.17 -31.36 -10.79
C LEU A 323 11.10 -32.35 -11.27
N ALA A 324 10.81 -32.39 -12.57
CA ALA A 324 9.86 -33.34 -13.15
C ALA A 324 10.31 -34.79 -12.91
N ARG A 325 11.60 -35.08 -13.12
CA ARG A 325 12.20 -36.41 -12.83
C ARG A 325 12.15 -36.74 -11.34
N GLU A 326 12.55 -35.81 -10.48
CA GLU A 326 12.60 -36.01 -9.03
C GLU A 326 11.20 -36.26 -8.45
N CYS A 327 10.16 -35.57 -8.96
CA CYS A 327 8.77 -35.83 -8.58
C CYS A 327 8.28 -37.26 -8.91
N ILE A 328 8.86 -37.91 -9.93
CA ILE A 328 8.52 -39.31 -10.30
C ILE A 328 9.31 -40.31 -9.45
N GLN A 329 10.49 -39.92 -8.95
CA GLN A 329 11.38 -40.80 -8.19
C GLN A 329 11.15 -40.72 -6.67
N VAL A 330 10.83 -39.54 -6.15
CA VAL A 330 10.74 -39.26 -4.72
C VAL A 330 9.30 -38.98 -4.33
N ASN A 331 8.78 -39.73 -3.36
CA ASN A 331 7.41 -39.58 -2.83
C ASN A 331 6.34 -39.53 -3.94
N CYS A 332 6.51 -40.34 -4.99
CA CYS A 332 5.68 -40.29 -6.21
C CYS A 332 4.22 -40.73 -6.00
N ASP A 333 3.96 -41.44 -4.90
CA ASP A 333 2.62 -41.86 -4.49
C ASP A 333 1.85 -40.76 -3.75
N LYS A 334 2.49 -39.63 -3.41
CA LYS A 334 1.81 -38.50 -2.78
C LYS A 334 0.70 -37.97 -3.71
N PRO A 335 -0.53 -37.72 -3.22
CA PRO A 335 -1.61 -37.18 -4.03
C PRO A 335 -1.17 -35.93 -4.80
N GLY A 336 -1.50 -35.86 -6.10
CA GLY A 336 -1.14 -34.76 -6.99
C GLY A 336 0.31 -34.75 -7.49
N ARG A 337 1.22 -35.60 -6.98
CA ARG A 337 2.66 -35.55 -7.34
C ARG A 337 2.91 -35.87 -8.81
N ARG A 338 2.22 -36.88 -9.36
CA ARG A 338 2.33 -37.23 -10.79
C ARG A 338 1.77 -36.13 -11.68
N ALA A 339 0.68 -35.47 -11.26
CA ALA A 339 0.14 -34.31 -11.96
C ALA A 339 1.14 -33.15 -11.95
N LEU A 340 1.80 -32.89 -10.81
CA LEU A 340 2.88 -31.90 -10.71
C LEU A 340 4.07 -32.22 -11.63
N ALA A 341 4.50 -33.48 -11.69
CA ALA A 341 5.55 -33.90 -12.62
C ALA A 341 5.14 -33.67 -14.10
N SER A 342 3.89 -34.00 -14.44
CA SER A 342 3.33 -33.78 -15.78
C SER A 342 3.26 -32.29 -16.13
N LYS A 343 2.86 -31.45 -15.17
CA LYS A 343 2.81 -30.00 -15.32
C LYS A 343 4.21 -29.42 -15.57
N LEU A 344 5.19 -29.77 -14.73
CA LEU A 344 6.59 -29.35 -14.92
C LEU A 344 7.17 -29.77 -16.28
N LYS A 345 6.82 -30.98 -16.77
CA LYS A 345 7.21 -31.45 -18.10
C LYS A 345 6.53 -30.66 -19.22
N THR A 346 5.27 -30.28 -19.02
CA THR A 346 4.52 -29.45 -19.97
C THR A 346 5.14 -28.05 -20.05
N ASP A 347 5.40 -27.43 -18.90
CA ASP A 347 6.05 -26.12 -18.81
C ASP A 347 7.44 -26.14 -19.48
N LEU A 348 8.23 -27.22 -19.28
CA LEU A 348 9.52 -27.39 -19.95
C LEU A 348 9.39 -27.45 -21.49
N GLY A 349 8.34 -28.10 -21.98
CA GLY A 349 8.08 -28.27 -23.41
C GLY A 349 7.69 -26.98 -24.11
N SER A 350 6.96 -26.10 -23.43
CA SER A 350 6.53 -24.79 -23.95
C SER A 350 7.47 -23.64 -23.61
N PHE A 351 8.48 -23.86 -22.76
CA PHE A 351 9.36 -22.80 -22.28
C PHE A 351 10.15 -22.12 -23.41
N SER A 352 10.07 -20.79 -23.45
CA SER A 352 10.90 -19.93 -24.30
C SER A 352 11.24 -18.64 -23.55
N VAL A 353 12.50 -18.19 -23.68
CA VAL A 353 12.94 -16.87 -23.15
C VAL A 353 12.73 -15.74 -24.16
N GLU A 354 12.30 -16.05 -25.38
CA GLU A 354 12.13 -15.06 -26.44
C GLU A 354 11.19 -13.93 -26.00
N GLY A 355 11.65 -12.68 -26.19
CA GLY A 355 10.91 -11.49 -25.78
C GLY A 355 10.94 -11.17 -24.28
N LEU A 356 11.48 -12.05 -23.42
CA LEU A 356 11.60 -11.79 -21.99
C LEU A 356 12.84 -10.94 -21.68
N THR A 357 12.60 -9.76 -21.11
CA THR A 357 13.66 -8.89 -20.59
C THR A 357 13.64 -8.87 -19.06
N ARG A 358 14.58 -8.16 -18.44
CA ARG A 358 14.51 -7.85 -17.00
C ARG A 358 13.60 -6.67 -16.68
N GLY A 359 12.98 -6.07 -17.70
CA GLY A 359 12.24 -4.83 -17.60
C GLY A 359 13.17 -3.68 -17.23
N GLY A 360 12.65 -2.74 -16.46
CA GLY A 360 13.41 -1.58 -16.01
C GLY A 360 12.56 -0.60 -15.23
N LEU A 361 13.22 0.42 -14.69
CA LEU A 361 12.52 1.52 -14.02
C LEU A 361 11.60 2.29 -14.98
N ARG A 362 11.92 2.27 -16.28
CA ARG A 362 11.18 2.89 -17.37
C ARG A 362 11.29 1.99 -18.59
N VAL A 363 10.17 1.47 -19.07
CA VAL A 363 10.11 0.60 -20.26
C VAL A 363 9.05 1.16 -21.20
N ASN A 364 9.33 1.31 -22.50
CA ASN A 364 8.32 1.78 -23.43
C ASN A 364 7.12 0.82 -23.48
N LYS A 365 5.90 1.38 -23.43
CA LYS A 365 4.69 0.60 -23.69
C LYS A 365 4.71 0.12 -25.15
N SER A 366 4.32 -1.12 -25.36
CA SER A 366 4.12 -1.68 -26.69
C SER A 366 2.63 -1.69 -27.03
N ARG A 367 2.28 -1.81 -28.30
CA ARG A 367 0.87 -1.91 -28.73
C ARG A 367 0.15 -3.15 -28.18
N TRP A 368 0.91 -4.16 -27.75
CA TRP A 368 0.39 -5.47 -27.33
C TRP A 368 0.37 -5.65 -25.80
N ALA A 369 1.00 -4.75 -25.05
CA ALA A 369 0.96 -4.69 -23.60
C ALA A 369 0.47 -3.29 -23.21
N ASP A 370 -0.83 -3.05 -23.45
CA ASP A 370 -1.50 -1.78 -23.14
C ASP A 370 -1.91 -1.68 -21.66
N GLY A 371 -1.81 -2.81 -20.94
CA GLY A 371 -2.03 -2.89 -19.51
C GLY A 371 -3.47 -3.06 -19.08
N ARG A 372 -4.43 -3.13 -20.02
CA ARG A 372 -5.85 -3.30 -19.70
C ARG A 372 -6.08 -4.57 -18.90
N THR A 373 -6.97 -4.45 -17.93
CA THR A 373 -7.32 -5.52 -16.99
C THR A 373 -8.66 -6.16 -17.35
N GLY A 374 -9.52 -5.45 -18.09
CA GLY A 374 -10.90 -5.89 -18.34
C GLY A 374 -11.77 -5.83 -17.09
N THR A 375 -11.38 -5.03 -16.10
CA THR A 375 -12.08 -4.88 -14.81
C THR A 375 -12.53 -3.43 -14.60
N HIS A 376 -13.30 -3.18 -13.53
CA HIS A 376 -13.69 -1.83 -13.12
C HIS A 376 -12.49 -0.92 -12.78
N LEU A 377 -11.29 -1.49 -12.62
CA LEU A 377 -10.08 -0.73 -12.32
C LEU A 377 -9.39 -0.15 -13.55
N ASP A 378 -9.84 -0.42 -14.78
CA ASP A 378 -9.20 0.15 -15.98
C ASP A 378 -9.25 1.68 -15.99
N SER A 379 -10.40 2.28 -15.62
CA SER A 379 -10.52 3.74 -15.51
C SER A 379 -9.73 4.35 -14.35
N TRP A 380 -9.24 3.51 -13.43
CA TRP A 380 -8.47 3.92 -12.26
C TRP A 380 -6.96 3.76 -12.46
N LEU A 381 -6.55 2.63 -13.05
CA LEU A 381 -5.15 2.25 -13.20
C LEU A 381 -4.51 2.89 -14.42
N LEU A 382 -5.23 2.93 -15.55
CA LEU A 382 -4.64 3.24 -16.84
C LEU A 382 -4.45 4.74 -17.04
N ASP A 383 -3.36 5.07 -17.72
CA ASP A 383 -3.09 6.39 -18.28
C ASP A 383 -2.59 6.18 -19.71
N ASP A 384 -3.46 6.49 -20.67
CA ASP A 384 -3.19 6.32 -22.10
C ASP A 384 -2.15 7.34 -22.61
N GLN A 385 -1.93 8.45 -21.90
CA GLN A 385 -0.92 9.45 -22.27
C GLN A 385 0.48 9.08 -21.77
N LEU A 386 0.60 8.12 -20.84
CA LEU A 386 1.89 7.66 -20.33
C LEU A 386 2.52 6.64 -21.31
N PRO A 387 3.63 6.97 -21.98
CA PRO A 387 4.25 6.07 -22.97
C PRO A 387 5.12 4.98 -22.33
N LEU A 388 5.19 4.92 -21.00
CA LEU A 388 6.12 4.09 -20.24
C LEU A 388 5.42 3.20 -19.22
N TRP A 389 5.99 2.03 -18.97
CA TRP A 389 5.85 1.27 -17.74
C TRP A 389 6.88 1.76 -16.72
N LEU A 390 6.41 2.19 -15.55
CA LEU A 390 7.24 2.74 -14.49
C LEU A 390 7.44 1.71 -13.38
N ASN A 391 8.68 1.58 -12.87
CA ASN A 391 9.07 0.66 -11.79
C ASN A 391 8.79 -0.85 -12.08
N HIS A 392 8.81 -1.27 -13.34
CA HIS A 392 8.57 -2.67 -13.74
C HIS A 392 9.89 -3.38 -14.04
N GLU A 393 10.68 -3.63 -12.98
CA GLU A 393 12.00 -4.27 -13.06
C GLU A 393 12.05 -5.54 -12.20
N ALA A 394 12.52 -6.63 -12.81
CA ALA A 394 12.74 -7.89 -12.12
C ALA A 394 14.11 -7.94 -11.42
N ARG A 395 14.12 -8.49 -10.20
CA ARG A 395 15.35 -8.70 -9.43
C ARG A 395 16.10 -9.95 -9.89
N SER A 396 17.38 -10.03 -9.52
CA SER A 396 18.17 -11.24 -9.70
C SER A 396 17.94 -12.25 -8.58
N HIS A 397 18.08 -13.54 -8.91
CA HIS A 397 17.97 -14.67 -7.98
C HIS A 397 19.10 -15.67 -8.21
N MET A 398 19.40 -16.48 -7.20
CA MET A 398 20.30 -17.64 -7.36
C MET A 398 19.53 -18.80 -8.03
N LYS A 399 20.23 -19.68 -8.75
CA LYS A 399 19.62 -20.88 -9.39
C LYS A 399 18.76 -21.72 -8.45
N ALA A 400 19.18 -21.88 -7.20
CA ALA A 400 18.42 -22.64 -6.20
C ALA A 400 17.06 -21.98 -5.86
N ASP A 401 16.97 -20.66 -5.90
CA ASP A 401 15.69 -19.97 -5.68
C ASP A 401 14.79 -20.08 -6.91
N LEU A 402 15.36 -20.00 -8.13
CA LEU A 402 14.61 -20.23 -9.37
C LEU A 402 14.01 -21.65 -9.39
N ARG A 403 14.77 -22.65 -8.93
CA ARG A 403 14.25 -24.01 -8.73
C ARG A 403 13.02 -24.03 -7.82
N ARG A 404 13.09 -23.35 -6.68
CA ARG A 404 11.97 -23.27 -5.73
C ARG A 404 10.79 -22.51 -6.31
N TYR A 405 11.02 -21.48 -7.11
CA TYR A 405 9.95 -20.71 -7.75
C TYR A 405 9.22 -21.52 -8.82
N ALA A 406 9.96 -22.20 -9.70
CA ALA A 406 9.40 -23.11 -10.69
C ALA A 406 8.55 -24.20 -10.03
N PHE A 407 9.08 -24.84 -8.98
CA PHE A 407 8.33 -25.81 -8.18
C PHE A 407 7.08 -25.19 -7.56
N ALA A 408 7.21 -24.04 -6.89
CA ALA A 408 6.10 -23.44 -6.16
C ALA A 408 4.97 -22.96 -7.08
N ALA A 409 5.30 -22.40 -8.23
CA ALA A 409 4.34 -21.96 -9.24
C ALA A 409 3.58 -23.15 -9.83
N ALA A 410 4.27 -24.20 -10.30
CA ALA A 410 3.64 -25.41 -10.78
C ALA A 410 2.81 -26.12 -9.69
N PHE A 411 3.30 -26.15 -8.45
CA PHE A 411 2.56 -26.68 -7.29
C PHE A 411 1.28 -25.89 -7.07
N ALA A 412 1.34 -24.56 -7.11
CA ALA A 412 0.18 -23.71 -6.84
C ALA A 412 -0.94 -23.86 -7.87
N GLU A 413 -0.59 -24.17 -9.12
CA GLU A 413 -1.53 -24.49 -10.19
C GLU A 413 -2.19 -25.86 -9.97
N VAL A 414 -1.40 -26.90 -9.67
CA VAL A 414 -1.91 -28.28 -9.52
C VAL A 414 -2.70 -28.49 -8.22
N TYR A 415 -2.27 -27.89 -7.12
CA TYR A 415 -2.85 -28.11 -5.79
C TYR A 415 -3.82 -27.00 -5.36
N GLU A 416 -4.00 -25.97 -6.18
CA GLU A 416 -4.85 -24.81 -5.88
C GLU A 416 -4.51 -24.18 -4.52
N ARG A 417 -3.23 -24.18 -4.13
CA ARG A 417 -2.69 -23.49 -2.95
C ARG A 417 -1.19 -23.35 -3.07
N SER A 418 -0.60 -22.33 -2.47
CA SER A 418 0.87 -22.25 -2.37
C SER A 418 1.42 -23.41 -1.50
N PRO A 419 2.62 -23.91 -1.80
CA PRO A 419 3.31 -24.87 -0.93
C PRO A 419 3.68 -24.24 0.41
N LYS A 420 3.73 -25.04 1.48
CA LYS A 420 4.07 -24.62 2.83
C LYS A 420 5.09 -25.57 3.47
N GLY A 421 6.22 -24.99 3.87
CA GLY A 421 7.25 -25.62 4.68
C GLY A 421 7.84 -26.89 4.06
N HIS A 422 8.59 -27.62 4.87
CA HIS A 422 9.28 -28.84 4.45
C HIS A 422 8.33 -29.98 4.04
N GLN A 423 7.04 -29.92 4.43
CA GLN A 423 6.06 -30.96 4.08
C GLN A 423 5.65 -30.89 2.60
N ASP A 424 5.57 -29.70 2.02
CA ASP A 424 5.28 -29.54 0.59
C ASP A 424 6.56 -29.45 -0.26
N PHE A 425 7.61 -28.82 0.29
CA PHE A 425 8.96 -28.82 -0.28
C PHE A 425 9.74 -30.04 0.22
N ASP A 426 9.21 -31.22 -0.09
CA ASP A 426 9.68 -32.55 0.37
C ASP A 426 10.68 -33.22 -0.59
N LEU A 427 11.08 -32.52 -1.66
CA LEU A 427 12.15 -32.97 -2.54
C LEU A 427 13.51 -32.56 -1.94
N PRO A 428 14.49 -33.47 -1.83
CA PRO A 428 15.81 -33.16 -1.27
C PRO A 428 16.48 -31.95 -1.91
N SER A 429 16.32 -31.76 -3.22
CA SER A 429 16.92 -30.64 -3.95
C SER A 429 16.32 -29.26 -3.63
N LEU A 430 15.16 -29.22 -2.97
CA LEU A 430 14.46 -27.98 -2.62
C LEU A 430 14.77 -27.48 -1.21
N GLU A 431 15.35 -28.34 -0.36
CA GLU A 431 15.73 -28.01 1.01
C GLU A 431 16.70 -26.82 1.01
N PRO A 432 16.35 -25.69 1.65
CA PRO A 432 17.23 -24.54 1.72
C PRO A 432 18.24 -24.72 2.86
N ASP A 433 19.44 -24.18 2.67
CA ASP A 433 20.53 -24.25 3.66
C ASP A 433 20.25 -23.33 4.86
N HIS A 434 19.30 -23.74 5.71
CA HIS A 434 18.88 -23.00 6.90
C HIS A 434 18.58 -23.96 8.05
N LYS A 435 19.28 -23.75 9.18
CA LYS A 435 19.17 -24.56 10.41
C LYS A 435 17.74 -24.74 10.95
N ASN A 436 16.83 -23.81 10.65
CA ASN A 436 15.45 -23.82 11.17
C ASN A 436 14.40 -24.34 10.19
N TRP A 437 14.78 -24.83 9.00
CA TRP A 437 13.82 -25.25 7.95
C TRP A 437 12.82 -26.33 8.41
N LYS A 438 13.28 -27.30 9.19
CA LYS A 438 12.44 -28.38 9.72
C LYS A 438 11.62 -27.99 10.96
N SER A 439 11.84 -26.80 11.52
CA SER A 439 11.15 -26.35 12.74
C SER A 439 9.70 -25.88 12.52
N GLY A 440 9.26 -25.72 11.27
CA GLY A 440 7.96 -25.15 10.92
C GLY A 440 7.90 -23.61 11.00
N LYS A 441 8.92 -22.95 11.58
CA LYS A 441 9.05 -21.49 11.53
C LYS A 441 9.32 -21.03 10.09
N PHE A 442 8.60 -20.00 9.64
CA PHE A 442 8.63 -19.49 8.26
C PHE A 442 8.18 -20.51 7.20
N SER A 443 7.16 -21.33 7.52
CA SER A 443 6.60 -22.31 6.59
C SER A 443 6.03 -21.68 5.31
N ASP A 444 5.68 -20.39 5.33
CA ASP A 444 5.14 -19.66 4.19
C ASP A 444 6.18 -18.81 3.43
N ARG A 445 7.48 -19.05 3.65
CA ARG A 445 8.58 -18.28 3.03
C ARG A 445 8.51 -18.19 1.51
N PHE A 446 8.12 -19.27 0.83
CA PHE A 446 7.99 -19.34 -0.62
C PHE A 446 6.52 -19.37 -1.00
N ARG A 447 5.96 -18.22 -1.35
CA ARG A 447 4.52 -18.08 -1.58
C ARG A 447 4.23 -17.48 -2.94
N VAL A 448 3.39 -18.19 -3.68
CA VAL A 448 2.90 -17.78 -5.00
C VAL A 448 1.66 -16.92 -4.84
N GLN A 449 1.64 -15.78 -5.52
CA GLN A 449 0.43 -14.96 -5.64
C GLN A 449 -0.44 -15.61 -6.72
N ARG A 450 -1.55 -16.26 -6.33
CA ARG A 450 -2.26 -17.21 -7.18
C ARG A 450 -3.17 -16.53 -8.22
N ARG A 451 -3.30 -17.21 -9.36
CA ARG A 451 -4.36 -17.01 -10.34
C ARG A 451 -5.76 -17.13 -9.70
N GLY A 452 -6.72 -16.35 -10.19
CA GLY A 452 -8.13 -16.32 -9.76
C GLY A 452 -8.39 -15.89 -8.31
N SER A 453 -7.37 -15.46 -7.57
CA SER A 453 -7.49 -15.07 -6.16
C SER A 453 -6.91 -13.68 -5.93
N PRO A 454 -7.33 -12.93 -4.89
CA PRO A 454 -6.63 -11.71 -4.51
C PRO A 454 -5.21 -12.03 -4.03
N SER A 455 -4.29 -11.08 -4.24
CA SER A 455 -2.94 -11.16 -3.68
C SER A 455 -2.97 -11.21 -2.15
N THR A 456 -1.92 -11.75 -1.56
CA THR A 456 -1.67 -11.60 -0.12
C THR A 456 -1.31 -10.15 0.24
N THR A 457 -1.48 -9.78 1.51
CA THR A 457 -1.10 -8.43 1.99
C THR A 457 0.33 -8.09 1.59
N ILE A 458 0.50 -7.05 0.76
CA ILE A 458 1.81 -6.53 0.39
C ILE A 458 2.36 -5.74 1.57
N THR A 459 3.41 -6.27 2.19
CA THR A 459 4.08 -5.64 3.33
C THR A 459 5.30 -4.88 2.87
N SER A 460 5.76 -3.91 3.64
CA SER A 460 7.01 -3.20 3.35
C SER A 460 8.24 -4.12 3.41
N HIS A 461 8.12 -5.29 4.04
CA HIS A 461 9.13 -6.34 4.04
C HIS A 461 9.33 -7.04 2.70
N ILE A 462 8.46 -6.86 1.70
CA ILE A 462 8.64 -7.41 0.34
C ILE A 462 10.02 -7.07 -0.26
N ALA A 463 10.61 -5.95 0.14
CA ALA A 463 11.98 -5.58 -0.23
C ALA A 463 13.04 -6.64 0.17
N LYS A 464 12.83 -7.27 1.33
CA LYS A 464 13.70 -8.32 1.89
C LYS A 464 13.18 -9.72 1.57
N ASP A 465 11.88 -9.92 1.71
CA ASP A 465 11.19 -11.20 1.59
C ASP A 465 10.53 -11.40 0.22
N GLY A 466 11.29 -11.15 -0.86
CA GLY A 466 10.78 -11.32 -2.23
C GLY A 466 10.26 -12.73 -2.54
N HIS A 467 10.73 -13.74 -1.79
CA HIS A 467 10.27 -15.13 -1.88
C HIS A 467 8.79 -15.30 -1.47
N TYR A 468 8.22 -14.35 -0.72
CA TYR A 468 6.80 -14.39 -0.33
C TYR A 468 5.85 -13.94 -1.46
N PHE A 469 6.39 -13.33 -2.51
CA PHE A 469 5.62 -12.75 -3.61
C PHE A 469 6.13 -13.30 -4.94
N ILE A 470 6.05 -14.61 -5.12
CA ILE A 470 6.42 -15.30 -6.36
C ILE A 470 5.32 -15.09 -7.40
N HIS A 471 5.73 -14.75 -8.62
CA HIS A 471 4.83 -14.65 -9.77
C HIS A 471 4.27 -16.04 -10.12
N TYR A 472 2.98 -16.16 -10.44
CA TYR A 472 2.36 -17.48 -10.72
C TYR A 472 2.84 -18.12 -12.02
N ASP A 473 3.29 -17.30 -12.98
CA ASP A 473 3.72 -17.77 -14.30
C ASP A 473 5.14 -18.37 -14.21
N VAL A 474 5.22 -19.69 -14.43
CA VAL A 474 6.47 -20.46 -14.44
C VAL A 474 7.43 -19.93 -15.50
N GLU A 475 6.93 -19.43 -16.64
CA GLU A 475 7.77 -18.88 -17.72
C GLU A 475 8.55 -17.65 -17.27
N GLN A 476 8.05 -16.93 -16.27
CA GLN A 476 8.67 -15.71 -15.76
C GLN A 476 9.64 -15.99 -14.60
N CYS A 477 9.43 -17.09 -13.88
CA CYS A 477 10.26 -17.64 -12.81
C CYS A 477 10.93 -16.56 -11.92
N ARG A 478 10.12 -15.70 -11.30
CA ARG A 478 10.59 -14.51 -10.57
C ARG A 478 9.67 -14.15 -9.40
N SER A 479 10.13 -13.25 -8.54
CA SER A 479 9.23 -12.50 -7.65
C SER A 479 8.54 -11.35 -8.38
N LEU A 480 7.46 -10.83 -7.79
CA LEU A 480 6.79 -9.63 -8.26
C LEU A 480 7.73 -8.41 -8.27
N THR A 481 7.51 -7.54 -9.26
CA THR A 481 8.11 -6.22 -9.42
C THR A 481 7.40 -5.18 -8.54
N VAL A 482 8.00 -3.98 -8.43
CA VAL A 482 7.35 -2.83 -7.76
C VAL A 482 6.05 -2.45 -8.48
N ARG A 483 6.02 -2.39 -9.82
CA ARG A 483 4.81 -2.05 -10.59
C ARG A 483 3.66 -3.03 -10.34
N GLU A 484 3.93 -4.32 -10.36
CA GLU A 484 2.90 -5.34 -10.07
C GLU A 484 2.37 -5.19 -8.65
N ALA A 485 3.26 -4.99 -7.67
CA ALA A 485 2.86 -4.75 -6.30
C ALA A 485 2.04 -3.45 -6.16
N ALA A 486 2.40 -2.40 -6.91
CA ALA A 486 1.69 -1.13 -6.93
C ALA A 486 0.29 -1.27 -7.55
N ARG A 487 0.13 -2.00 -8.67
CA ARG A 487 -1.18 -2.30 -9.25
C ARG A 487 -2.06 -3.12 -8.32
N LEU A 488 -1.49 -4.10 -7.63
CA LEU A 488 -2.21 -4.89 -6.62
C LEU A 488 -2.61 -4.06 -5.39
N GLN A 489 -1.87 -2.99 -5.08
CA GLN A 489 -2.23 -1.93 -4.14
C GLN A 489 -3.16 -0.87 -4.77
N THR A 490 -3.56 -0.99 -6.05
CA THR A 490 -4.38 -0.01 -6.78
C THR A 490 -3.75 1.37 -6.97
N PHE A 491 -2.42 1.48 -7.03
CA PHE A 491 -1.79 2.70 -7.51
C PHE A 491 -1.93 2.82 -9.03
N PRO A 492 -2.28 4.01 -9.55
CA PRO A 492 -2.28 4.28 -10.99
C PRO A 492 -0.94 3.96 -11.66
N ASP A 493 -0.97 3.61 -12.94
CA ASP A 493 0.22 3.25 -13.71
C ASP A 493 1.17 4.43 -13.90
N ASN A 494 0.63 5.64 -13.91
CA ASN A 494 1.42 6.87 -13.96
C ASN A 494 2.02 7.27 -12.59
N TYR A 495 1.76 6.53 -11.51
CA TYR A 495 2.35 6.82 -10.21
C TYR A 495 3.83 6.37 -10.18
N PHE A 496 4.78 7.31 -10.23
CA PHE A 496 6.20 7.00 -10.23
C PHE A 496 6.81 6.98 -8.81
N PHE A 497 7.32 5.82 -8.37
CA PHE A 497 7.98 5.70 -7.07
C PHE A 497 9.48 6.01 -7.19
N LEU A 498 9.93 7.05 -6.49
CA LEU A 498 11.32 7.49 -6.42
C LEU A 498 12.10 6.79 -5.31
N GLY A 499 13.42 6.84 -5.40
CA GLY A 499 14.36 6.12 -4.51
C GLY A 499 14.82 4.79 -5.09
N ASN A 500 15.64 4.05 -4.32
CA ASN A 500 16.11 2.73 -4.73
C ASN A 500 15.00 1.68 -4.61
N ARG A 501 15.19 0.50 -5.23
CA ARG A 501 14.18 -0.57 -5.26
C ARG A 501 13.65 -0.96 -3.88
N THR A 502 14.51 -1.00 -2.86
CA THR A 502 14.11 -1.29 -1.48
C THR A 502 13.14 -0.23 -0.97
N GLN A 503 13.50 1.05 -1.13
CA GLN A 503 12.64 2.18 -0.74
C GLN A 503 11.30 2.19 -1.50
N GLN A 504 11.30 1.87 -2.79
CA GLN A 504 10.08 1.77 -3.60
C GLN A 504 9.13 0.68 -3.08
N PHE A 505 9.67 -0.50 -2.74
CA PHE A 505 8.87 -1.56 -2.12
C PHE A 505 8.36 -1.20 -0.72
N HIS A 506 9.18 -0.50 0.09
CA HIS A 506 8.74 0.01 1.38
C HIS A 506 7.57 0.99 1.24
N GLN A 507 7.66 1.92 0.29
CA GLN A 507 6.59 2.85 -0.06
C GLN A 507 5.30 2.09 -0.42
N VAL A 508 5.34 1.22 -1.43
CA VAL A 508 4.17 0.44 -1.86
C VAL A 508 3.61 -0.41 -0.72
N GLY A 509 4.43 -1.06 0.11
CA GLY A 509 3.97 -1.91 1.20
C GLY A 509 3.34 -1.17 2.38
N ASN A 510 3.79 0.05 2.66
CA ASN A 510 3.26 0.88 3.76
C ASN A 510 1.94 1.60 3.39
N ALA A 511 1.69 1.81 2.10
CA ALA A 511 0.51 2.55 1.64
C ALA A 511 -0.82 1.86 1.97
N VAL A 512 -1.88 2.67 2.03
CA VAL A 512 -3.28 2.24 1.90
C VAL A 512 -3.63 2.18 0.41
N PRO A 513 -4.40 1.18 -0.05
CA PRO A 513 -4.80 1.10 -1.44
C PRO A 513 -5.57 2.36 -1.89
N PRO A 514 -5.08 3.13 -2.89
CA PRO A 514 -5.72 4.38 -3.29
C PRO A 514 -7.18 4.23 -3.74
N TYR A 515 -7.55 3.12 -4.38
CA TYR A 515 -8.94 2.87 -4.79
C TYR A 515 -9.89 2.74 -3.59
N LEU A 516 -9.44 2.06 -2.52
CA LEU A 516 -10.20 2.00 -1.27
C LEU A 516 -10.27 3.39 -0.61
N ALA A 517 -9.16 4.12 -0.59
CA ALA A 517 -9.14 5.47 -0.04
C ALA A 517 -10.09 6.43 -0.79
N CYS A 518 -10.28 6.25 -2.10
CA CYS A 518 -11.27 7.01 -2.88
C CYS A 518 -12.72 6.71 -2.46
N GLN A 519 -13.03 5.47 -2.09
CA GLN A 519 -14.36 5.11 -1.57
C GLN A 519 -14.59 5.70 -0.17
N ILE A 520 -13.55 5.73 0.67
CA ILE A 520 -13.61 6.41 1.97
C ILE A 520 -13.82 7.92 1.75
N ALA A 521 -13.17 8.50 0.76
CA ALA A 521 -13.34 9.90 0.41
C ALA A 521 -14.78 10.25 0.01
N ASP A 522 -15.48 9.37 -0.70
CA ASP A 522 -16.91 9.55 -1.03
C ASP A 522 -17.77 9.63 0.24
N VAL A 523 -17.57 8.71 1.20
CA VAL A 523 -18.23 8.76 2.51
C VAL A 523 -17.97 10.10 3.22
N VAL A 524 -16.70 10.52 3.29
CA VAL A 524 -16.32 11.78 3.94
C VAL A 524 -16.94 13.00 3.25
N ALA A 525 -16.94 13.03 1.91
CA ALA A 525 -17.50 14.14 1.14
C ALA A 525 -19.00 14.28 1.37
N ASN A 526 -19.73 13.15 1.42
CA ASN A 526 -21.15 13.11 1.68
C ASN A 526 -21.51 13.58 3.09
N ILE A 527 -20.69 13.26 4.10
CA ILE A 527 -20.85 13.74 5.48
C ILE A 527 -20.73 15.27 5.55
N ILE A 528 -19.68 15.83 4.96
CA ILE A 528 -19.41 17.27 5.03
C ILE A 528 -20.48 18.07 4.28
N ASN A 529 -20.88 17.62 3.09
CA ASN A 529 -21.85 18.34 2.25
C ASN A 529 -23.28 18.33 2.78
N LYS A 530 -23.69 17.35 3.58
CA LYS A 530 -25.03 17.34 4.19
C LYS A 530 -25.22 18.39 5.28
N VAL A 531 -24.14 18.76 5.96
CA VAL A 531 -24.16 19.66 7.12
C VAL A 531 -23.85 21.10 6.72
N ALA A 532 -23.09 21.29 5.64
CA ALA A 532 -22.88 22.58 5.00
C ALA A 532 -23.78 22.70 3.75
N PRO A 533 -25.09 23.01 3.86
CA PRO A 533 -25.83 23.43 2.70
C PRO A 533 -25.13 24.67 2.14
N VAL A 534 -24.72 24.57 0.88
CA VAL A 534 -24.07 25.62 0.11
C VAL A 534 -24.93 26.88 0.21
N SER A 535 -24.44 27.89 0.92
CA SER A 535 -24.98 29.25 0.94
C SER A 535 -24.71 29.94 -0.39
#